data_AF-A0A3M1J5L3-F1
#
_entry.id   AF-A0A3M1J5L3-F1
#
_cell.length_a   1.000
_cell.length_b   1.000
_cell.length_c   1.000
_cell.angle_alpha   90.00
_cell.angle_beta   90.00
_cell.angle_gamma   90.00
#
_symmetry.space_group_name_H-M   'P 1'
#
loop_
_entity.id
_entity.type
_entity.pdbx_description
1 polymer ?
#
loop_
_entity_poly.entity_id
_entity_poly.type
_entity_poly.pdbx_seq_one_letter_code
_entity_poly.pdbx_strand_id
1 'polypeptide(L)'
;MPLASSPATDEPAATFYHLHPFGEAARHGGTSPVSLLPEIVPQYNISTPDGPQNNVGKDGGEWLIGIEGLKPPQVLSLLLQVAPGTADPLLAKPPNHVKWWYLAGNDWRPFAERDLSDGTHQLLQSGLIRFSVPREADQTHTLLPSGKIWLRATVESAVDAVNQLIGVHAQGCAVTMVDNQNDPQLGALPLPAGTIAKLLSPQAAVKKVVQPYATFGGSAQEDDASYYTRSSERLRHKDRAITMWDYERLLLQAFPQLHKVKCLNHLRYEPGSTSPIYRELAPGHVTIISVTDLRQLNGVDRLRPYTSLADLTAMAEYLKSRTSCFVNLHVRNPQFEPVKATFKVRFFDGLDESFYEEQLNTDMVNFLSPWASATNAAIDFDGMIYKSMLVNFIEELSYVDYITDLVLSHTTDNTQQDVETVRPSTQVSILVSARQHGITVIPGVAATEQPENCSCSTQVQGSGQVVLLTPPED
;
A
#
# COMPACT_ATOMS: atom_id res chain seq x y z
N MET A 1 -76.33 -19.42 -7.06
CA MET A 1 -75.97 -20.55 -7.95
C MET A 1 -74.52 -20.37 -8.34
N PRO A 2 -73.66 -21.36 -8.11
CA PRO A 2 -72.24 -21.27 -8.44
C PRO A 2 -72.07 -21.42 -9.95
N LEU A 3 -71.30 -20.53 -10.57
CA LEU A 3 -70.73 -20.78 -11.89
C LEU A 3 -69.46 -21.59 -11.69
N ALA A 4 -69.43 -22.70 -12.41
CA ALA A 4 -68.51 -23.81 -12.25
C ALA A 4 -67.04 -23.40 -12.37
N SER A 5 -66.23 -24.08 -11.56
CA SER A 5 -64.80 -24.25 -11.72
C SER A 5 -64.45 -24.60 -13.18
N SER A 6 -63.82 -23.67 -13.88
CA SER A 6 -62.97 -24.03 -15.01
C SER A 6 -61.64 -24.54 -14.43
N PRO A 7 -61.10 -25.67 -14.89
CA PRO A 7 -59.82 -26.15 -14.40
C PRO A 7 -58.76 -25.08 -14.70
N ALA A 8 -57.90 -24.82 -13.72
CA ALA A 8 -56.65 -24.13 -13.96
C ALA A 8 -55.97 -24.87 -15.11
N THR A 9 -55.96 -24.25 -16.29
CA THR A 9 -55.05 -24.64 -17.36
C THR A 9 -53.67 -24.51 -16.76
N ASP A 10 -53.07 -25.68 -16.50
CA ASP A 10 -51.67 -25.90 -16.22
C ASP A 10 -50.90 -25.47 -17.48
N GLU A 11 -50.89 -24.16 -17.78
CA GLU A 11 -49.97 -23.60 -18.75
C GLU A 11 -48.58 -23.96 -18.24
N PRO A 12 -47.73 -24.61 -19.05
CA PRO A 12 -46.38 -24.94 -18.61
C PRO A 12 -45.74 -23.63 -18.16
N ALA A 13 -45.36 -23.57 -16.89
CA ALA A 13 -44.75 -22.38 -16.31
C ALA A 13 -43.67 -21.88 -17.27
N ALA A 14 -43.88 -20.69 -17.84
CA ALA A 14 -42.97 -20.14 -18.83
C ALA A 14 -41.55 -20.23 -18.27
N THR A 15 -40.68 -20.95 -18.99
CA THR A 15 -39.29 -21.13 -18.59
C THR A 15 -38.51 -19.97 -19.16
N PHE A 16 -37.98 -19.12 -18.29
CA PHE A 16 -37.16 -17.99 -18.68
C PHE A 16 -35.70 -18.40 -18.56
N TYR A 17 -34.89 -18.07 -19.56
CA TYR A 17 -33.45 -18.31 -19.50
C TYR A 17 -32.75 -16.99 -19.21
N HIS A 18 -32.02 -16.97 -18.10
CA HIS A 18 -31.11 -15.88 -17.79
C HIS A 18 -29.80 -16.12 -18.51
N LEU A 19 -29.41 -15.19 -19.38
CA LEU A 19 -28.10 -15.20 -20.03
C LEU A 19 -27.08 -14.59 -19.08
N HIS A 20 -26.08 -15.37 -18.73
CA HIS A 20 -24.92 -14.97 -17.93
C HIS A 20 -23.66 -14.92 -18.83
N PRO A 21 -22.57 -14.26 -18.40
CA PRO A 21 -21.38 -14.10 -19.23
C PRO A 21 -20.76 -15.41 -19.76
N PHE A 22 -20.96 -16.53 -19.05
CA PHE A 22 -20.33 -17.82 -19.36
C PHE A 22 -21.33 -18.94 -19.68
N GLY A 23 -22.63 -18.66 -19.68
CA GLY A 23 -23.66 -19.69 -19.83
C GLY A 23 -25.06 -19.19 -19.56
N GLU A 24 -25.98 -20.11 -19.31
CA GLU A 24 -27.39 -19.81 -19.12
C GLU A 24 -27.96 -20.52 -17.90
N ALA A 25 -28.93 -19.89 -17.24
CA ALA A 25 -29.65 -20.48 -16.12
C ALA A 25 -31.15 -20.44 -16.41
N ALA A 26 -31.79 -21.61 -16.43
CA ALA A 26 -33.23 -21.73 -16.52
C ALA A 26 -33.88 -21.32 -15.19
N ARG A 27 -34.73 -20.30 -15.24
CA ARG A 27 -35.58 -19.84 -14.14
C ARG A 27 -37.01 -20.26 -14.44
N HIS A 28 -37.60 -20.97 -13.49
CA HIS A 28 -38.95 -21.49 -13.58
C HIS A 28 -39.87 -20.56 -12.80
N GLY A 29 -40.94 -20.07 -13.43
CA GLY A 29 -41.98 -19.32 -12.74
C GLY A 29 -42.68 -20.21 -11.70
N GLY A 30 -42.49 -19.92 -10.41
CA GLY A 30 -43.11 -20.64 -9.30
C GLY A 30 -43.86 -19.69 -8.35
N THR A 31 -44.01 -20.09 -7.09
CA THR A 31 -44.66 -19.29 -6.02
C THR A 31 -43.82 -18.10 -5.54
N SER A 32 -42.53 -18.06 -5.86
CA SER A 32 -41.63 -16.94 -5.54
C SER A 32 -41.47 -16.02 -6.75
N PRO A 33 -41.47 -14.69 -6.58
CA PRO A 33 -41.24 -13.76 -7.68
C PRO A 33 -39.85 -14.01 -8.29
N VAL A 34 -39.81 -14.22 -9.61
CA VAL A 34 -38.58 -14.39 -10.38
C VAL A 34 -38.13 -13.02 -10.88
N SER A 35 -36.90 -12.61 -10.55
CA SER A 35 -36.31 -11.39 -11.10
C SER A 35 -36.22 -11.49 -12.63
N LEU A 36 -36.60 -10.43 -13.34
CA LEU A 36 -36.57 -10.38 -14.80
C LEU A 36 -35.14 -10.25 -15.35
N LEU A 37 -34.22 -9.71 -14.54
CA LEU A 37 -32.81 -9.57 -14.90
C LEU A 37 -31.96 -10.54 -14.08
N PRO A 38 -30.89 -11.12 -14.67
CA PRO A 38 -29.94 -11.93 -13.95
C PRO A 38 -29.24 -11.10 -12.87
N GLU A 39 -29.26 -11.62 -11.64
CA GLU A 39 -28.33 -11.17 -10.61
C GLU A 39 -26.93 -11.71 -10.97
N ILE A 40 -26.09 -10.83 -11.49
CA ILE A 40 -24.70 -11.17 -11.83
C ILE A 40 -23.91 -11.40 -10.54
N VAL A 41 -24.14 -10.58 -9.52
CA VAL A 41 -23.52 -10.67 -8.20
C VAL A 41 -24.56 -11.16 -7.18
N PRO A 42 -24.32 -12.28 -6.47
CA PRO A 42 -25.19 -12.82 -5.44
C PRO A 42 -25.11 -11.89 -4.23
N GLN A 43 -26.24 -11.66 -3.59
CA GLN A 43 -26.31 -10.72 -2.49
C GLN A 43 -26.79 -11.45 -1.24
N TYR A 44 -26.20 -11.10 -0.09
CA TYR A 44 -26.94 -11.26 1.15
C TYR A 44 -27.96 -10.12 1.15
N ASN A 45 -29.20 -10.40 0.78
CA ASN A 45 -30.28 -9.44 0.98
C ASN A 45 -30.40 -9.19 2.48
N ILE A 46 -29.83 -8.08 2.96
CA ILE A 46 -30.12 -7.59 4.30
C ILE A 46 -31.53 -7.03 4.21
N SER A 47 -32.48 -7.73 4.82
CA SER A 47 -33.85 -7.25 4.97
C SER A 47 -33.80 -6.05 5.91
N THR A 48 -33.75 -4.84 5.35
CA THR A 48 -34.00 -3.63 6.14
C THR A 48 -35.52 -3.41 6.25
N PRO A 49 -36.00 -2.67 7.26
CA PRO A 49 -37.42 -2.30 7.36
C PRO A 49 -37.98 -1.62 6.10
N ASP A 50 -37.09 -1.01 5.30
CA ASP A 50 -37.40 -0.27 4.07
C ASP A 50 -37.25 -1.13 2.80
N GLY A 51 -36.89 -2.42 2.92
CA GLY A 51 -36.73 -3.38 1.82
C GLY A 51 -35.31 -3.96 1.67
N PRO A 52 -35.08 -4.88 0.72
CA PRO A 52 -33.74 -5.36 0.38
C PRO A 52 -32.92 -4.22 -0.26
N GLN A 53 -31.75 -3.92 0.30
CA GLN A 53 -30.87 -2.89 -0.23
C GLN A 53 -29.83 -3.51 -1.19
N ASN A 54 -29.82 -3.06 -2.45
CA ASN A 54 -28.81 -3.46 -3.43
C ASN A 54 -27.45 -2.85 -3.04
N ASN A 55 -26.57 -3.65 -2.44
CA ASN A 55 -25.29 -3.18 -1.91
C ASN A 55 -24.11 -3.30 -2.88
N VAL A 56 -24.34 -3.78 -4.11
CA VAL A 56 -23.30 -3.81 -5.15
C VAL A 56 -23.06 -2.37 -5.61
N GLY A 57 -22.01 -1.76 -5.08
CA GLY A 57 -21.53 -0.46 -5.53
C GLY A 57 -21.04 -0.53 -6.98
N LYS A 58 -20.80 0.63 -7.59
CA LYS A 58 -20.15 0.71 -8.92
C LYS A 58 -18.79 -0.01 -8.98
N ASP A 59 -18.16 -0.19 -7.82
CA ASP A 59 -16.81 -0.74 -7.66
C ASP A 59 -16.83 -2.13 -7.00
N GLY A 60 -17.90 -2.91 -7.20
CA GLY A 60 -17.97 -4.31 -6.79
C GLY A 60 -17.18 -5.23 -7.73
N GLY A 61 -16.75 -6.39 -7.22
CA GLY A 61 -15.93 -7.34 -7.98
C GLY A 61 -16.32 -8.78 -7.68
N GLU A 62 -16.21 -9.65 -8.69
CA GLU A 62 -16.35 -11.09 -8.53
C GLU A 62 -15.16 -11.84 -9.08
N TRP A 63 -14.84 -12.97 -8.44
CA TRP A 63 -13.77 -13.85 -8.85
C TRP A 63 -14.24 -15.30 -8.83
N LEU A 64 -14.26 -15.93 -10.01
CA LEU A 64 -14.71 -17.29 -10.24
C LEU A 64 -13.53 -18.27 -10.28
N ILE A 65 -13.63 -19.38 -9.57
CA ILE A 65 -12.59 -20.41 -9.46
C ILE A 65 -13.18 -21.77 -9.81
N GLY A 66 -12.73 -22.36 -10.92
CA GLY A 66 -13.16 -23.70 -11.35
C GLY A 66 -12.14 -24.77 -10.94
N ILE A 67 -12.58 -25.76 -10.17
CA ILE A 67 -11.73 -26.83 -9.62
C ILE A 67 -12.07 -28.16 -10.29
N GLU A 68 -11.04 -28.82 -10.82
CA GLU A 68 -11.15 -30.13 -11.44
C GLU A 68 -10.81 -31.25 -10.44
N GLY A 69 -11.48 -32.40 -10.57
CA GLY A 69 -11.14 -33.61 -9.80
C GLY A 69 -11.52 -33.61 -8.32
N LEU A 70 -12.23 -32.58 -7.83
CA LEU A 70 -12.75 -32.52 -6.46
C LEU A 70 -14.02 -33.37 -6.33
N LYS A 71 -14.10 -34.23 -5.30
CA LYS A 71 -15.26 -35.10 -5.04
C LYS A 71 -15.92 -34.72 -3.70
N PRO A 72 -16.99 -33.91 -3.70
CA PRO A 72 -17.67 -33.53 -2.47
C PRO A 72 -18.32 -34.73 -1.74
N PRO A 73 -18.39 -34.74 -0.39
CA PRO A 73 -17.81 -33.75 0.51
C PRO A 73 -16.31 -33.96 0.70
N GLN A 74 -15.51 -32.91 0.51
CA GLN A 74 -14.06 -32.95 0.65
C GLN A 74 -13.53 -31.57 1.08
N VAL A 75 -12.45 -31.58 1.87
CA VAL A 75 -11.74 -30.34 2.23
C VAL A 75 -10.76 -29.97 1.12
N LEU A 76 -10.88 -28.74 0.62
CA LEU A 76 -9.96 -28.11 -0.31
C LEU A 76 -9.12 -27.07 0.43
N SER A 77 -7.80 -27.15 0.29
CA SER A 77 -6.88 -26.11 0.77
C SER A 77 -6.32 -25.35 -0.43
N LEU A 78 -6.52 -24.04 -0.48
CA LEU A 78 -5.96 -23.17 -1.51
C LEU A 78 -4.94 -22.21 -0.87
N LEU A 79 -3.72 -22.17 -1.42
CA LEU A 79 -2.77 -21.11 -1.14
C LEU A 79 -3.03 -19.95 -2.09
N LEU A 80 -3.40 -18.81 -1.52
CA LEU A 80 -3.53 -17.55 -2.23
C LEU A 80 -2.29 -16.71 -1.96
N GLN A 81 -1.54 -16.44 -3.02
CA GLN A 81 -0.45 -15.48 -2.98
C GLN A 81 -0.95 -14.15 -3.51
N VAL A 82 -0.81 -13.11 -2.70
CA VAL A 82 -1.13 -11.73 -3.08
C VAL A 82 0.15 -10.89 -3.11
N ALA A 83 0.11 -9.80 -3.87
CA ALA A 83 1.13 -8.78 -3.89
C ALA A 83 0.93 -7.84 -2.69
N PRO A 84 1.78 -7.90 -1.66
CA PRO A 84 1.62 -7.06 -0.48
C PRO A 84 1.75 -5.57 -0.85
N GLY A 85 0.90 -4.73 -0.26
CA GLY A 85 0.94 -3.28 -0.46
C GLY A 85 0.31 -2.78 -1.76
N THR A 86 -0.44 -3.63 -2.47
CA THR A 86 -1.20 -3.23 -3.67
C THR A 86 -2.62 -2.79 -3.35
N ALA A 87 -3.19 -3.21 -2.21
CA ALA A 87 -4.43 -2.66 -1.68
C ALA A 87 -4.22 -1.18 -1.35
N ASP A 88 -5.19 -0.33 -1.71
CA ASP A 88 -5.17 1.09 -1.40
C ASP A 88 -5.15 1.28 0.14
N PRO A 89 -4.02 1.78 0.70
CA PRO A 89 -3.85 1.95 2.13
C PRO A 89 -4.70 3.07 2.73
N LEU A 90 -5.30 3.91 1.89
CA LEU A 90 -6.13 5.05 2.29
C LEU A 90 -7.62 4.69 2.35
N LEU A 91 -8.03 3.59 1.72
CA LEU A 91 -9.42 3.12 1.77
C LEU A 91 -9.73 2.42 3.10
N ALA A 92 -10.90 2.71 3.65
CA ALA A 92 -11.44 1.98 4.79
C ALA A 92 -12.07 0.68 4.29
N LYS A 93 -11.44 -0.46 4.57
CA LYS A 93 -11.98 -1.78 4.23
C LYS A 93 -13.28 -2.05 5.00
N PRO A 94 -14.40 -2.37 4.31
CA PRO A 94 -15.63 -2.76 4.98
C PRO A 94 -15.46 -4.01 5.86
N PRO A 95 -16.25 -4.17 6.94
CA PRO A 95 -16.31 -5.44 7.65
C PRO A 95 -16.92 -6.53 6.75
N ASN A 96 -16.45 -7.78 6.86
CA ASN A 96 -16.91 -8.92 6.05
C ASN A 96 -16.92 -8.62 4.54
N HIS A 97 -15.81 -8.04 4.05
CA HIS A 97 -15.65 -7.50 2.71
C HIS A 97 -15.64 -8.57 1.61
N VAL A 98 -14.93 -9.67 1.84
CA VAL A 98 -14.83 -10.80 0.91
C VAL A 98 -15.78 -11.90 1.34
N LYS A 99 -16.71 -12.27 0.46
CA LYS A 99 -17.68 -13.34 0.69
C LYS A 99 -17.45 -14.49 -0.26
N TRP A 100 -17.60 -15.72 0.23
CA TRP A 100 -17.34 -16.94 -0.52
C TRP A 100 -18.63 -17.73 -0.80
N TRP A 101 -18.73 -18.24 -2.02
CA TRP A 101 -19.89 -18.97 -2.53
C TRP A 101 -19.45 -20.24 -3.27
N TYR A 102 -20.33 -21.22 -3.34
CA TYR A 102 -20.20 -22.39 -4.20
C TYR A 102 -21.42 -22.52 -5.10
N LEU A 103 -21.23 -23.15 -6.26
CA LEU A 103 -22.31 -23.41 -7.20
C LEU A 103 -23.01 -24.74 -6.87
N ALA A 104 -24.33 -24.73 -6.83
CA ALA A 104 -25.19 -25.90 -6.69
C ALA A 104 -26.47 -25.71 -7.49
N GLY A 105 -26.68 -26.52 -8.53
CA GLY A 105 -27.91 -26.51 -9.33
C GLY A 105 -28.15 -25.19 -10.08
N ASN A 106 -27.10 -24.59 -10.64
CA ASN A 106 -27.10 -23.22 -11.22
C ASN A 106 -27.39 -22.08 -10.23
N ASP A 107 -27.43 -22.37 -8.92
CA ASP A 107 -27.58 -21.36 -7.88
C ASP A 107 -26.33 -21.25 -7.02
N TRP A 108 -25.97 -20.01 -6.73
CA TRP A 108 -24.85 -19.71 -5.88
C TRP A 108 -25.28 -19.69 -4.42
N ARG A 109 -24.67 -20.56 -3.61
CA ARG A 109 -24.96 -20.70 -2.19
C ARG A 109 -23.76 -20.21 -1.37
N PRO A 110 -23.98 -19.45 -0.29
CA PRO A 110 -22.89 -18.97 0.54
C PRO A 110 -22.28 -20.12 1.35
N PHE A 111 -20.98 -20.08 1.59
CA PHE A 111 -20.36 -20.94 2.59
C PHE A 111 -20.80 -20.50 4.00
N ALA A 112 -21.10 -21.47 4.87
CA ALA A 112 -21.28 -21.18 6.28
C ALA A 112 -19.90 -20.89 6.93
N GLU A 113 -19.87 -20.05 7.96
CA GLU A 113 -18.61 -19.67 8.64
C GLU A 113 -17.81 -20.87 9.15
N ARG A 114 -18.48 -21.95 9.58
CA ARG A 114 -17.84 -23.19 10.03
C ARG A 114 -17.17 -24.00 8.91
N ASP A 115 -17.59 -23.79 7.67
CA ASP A 115 -17.14 -24.53 6.49
C ASP A 115 -16.02 -23.78 5.74
N LEU A 116 -15.63 -22.60 6.25
CA LEU A 116 -14.61 -21.74 5.68
C LEU A 116 -13.61 -21.34 6.76
N SER A 117 -12.32 -21.53 6.48
CA SER A 117 -11.24 -20.94 7.28
C SER A 117 -10.37 -20.10 6.37
N ASP A 118 -10.37 -18.78 6.60
CA ASP A 118 -9.62 -17.81 5.80
C ASP A 118 -8.39 -17.29 6.57
N GLY A 119 -7.19 -17.70 6.15
CA GLY A 119 -5.92 -17.19 6.66
C GLY A 119 -5.37 -15.96 5.93
N THR A 120 -6.07 -15.45 4.91
CA THR A 120 -5.63 -14.29 4.10
C THR A 120 -6.10 -12.95 4.67
N HIS A 121 -6.84 -12.96 5.79
CA HIS A 121 -7.55 -11.80 6.33
C HIS A 121 -8.35 -11.06 5.25
N GLN A 122 -9.20 -11.81 4.53
CA GLN A 122 -10.02 -11.30 3.43
C GLN A 122 -9.16 -10.74 2.28
N LEU A 123 -8.13 -11.46 1.85
CA LEU A 123 -7.19 -11.07 0.76
C LEU A 123 -6.31 -9.84 1.07
N LEU A 124 -6.04 -9.54 2.35
CA LEU A 124 -5.05 -8.54 2.74
C LEU A 124 -3.64 -9.09 2.89
N GLN A 125 -3.49 -10.41 2.98
CA GLN A 125 -2.18 -11.05 3.02
C GLN A 125 -2.20 -12.40 2.30
N SER A 126 -1.01 -12.90 1.99
CA SER A 126 -0.87 -14.24 1.43
C SER A 126 -1.18 -15.27 2.53
N GLY A 127 -1.91 -16.32 2.17
CA GLY A 127 -2.39 -17.26 3.17
C GLY A 127 -3.13 -18.44 2.58
N LEU A 128 -3.48 -19.38 3.46
CA LEU A 128 -4.30 -20.53 3.10
C LEU A 128 -5.77 -20.24 3.36
N ILE A 129 -6.61 -20.60 2.40
CA ILE A 129 -8.05 -20.69 2.61
C ILE A 129 -8.45 -22.16 2.50
N ARG A 130 -9.17 -22.64 3.51
CA ARG A 130 -9.68 -24.01 3.56
C ARG A 130 -11.19 -24.00 3.43
N PHE A 131 -11.69 -24.75 2.47
CA PHE A 131 -13.11 -24.92 2.19
C PHE A 131 -13.52 -26.35 2.49
N SER A 132 -14.47 -26.54 3.40
CA SER A 132 -15.19 -27.79 3.56
C SER A 132 -16.30 -27.81 2.51
N VAL A 133 -15.99 -28.33 1.31
CA VAL A 133 -16.94 -28.27 0.19
C VAL A 133 -18.12 -29.21 0.45
N PRO A 134 -19.37 -28.70 0.48
CA PRO A 134 -20.54 -29.48 0.84
C PRO A 134 -20.91 -30.46 -0.28
N ARG A 135 -21.64 -31.53 0.07
CA ARG A 135 -22.13 -32.54 -0.88
C ARG A 135 -23.01 -31.95 -2.00
N GLU A 136 -23.64 -30.82 -1.74
CA GLU A 136 -24.55 -30.14 -2.66
C GLU A 136 -23.84 -29.49 -3.86
N ALA A 137 -22.53 -29.24 -3.75
CA ALA A 137 -21.76 -28.68 -4.85
C ALA A 137 -21.70 -29.68 -6.03
N ASP A 138 -22.20 -29.26 -7.18
CA ASP A 138 -22.35 -30.10 -8.37
C ASP A 138 -21.35 -29.75 -9.47
N GLN A 139 -21.13 -30.71 -10.38
CA GLN A 139 -20.27 -30.54 -11.56
C GLN A 139 -21.08 -30.35 -12.85
N THR A 140 -22.40 -30.51 -12.74
CA THR A 140 -23.34 -30.47 -13.87
C THR A 140 -24.23 -29.25 -13.74
N HIS A 141 -23.89 -28.21 -14.50
CA HIS A 141 -24.57 -26.93 -14.51
C HIS A 141 -24.45 -26.31 -15.89
N THR A 142 -25.39 -25.44 -16.24
CA THR A 142 -25.45 -24.71 -17.52
C THR A 142 -24.95 -23.28 -17.38
N LEU A 143 -24.84 -22.77 -16.14
CA LEU A 143 -24.39 -21.42 -15.82
C LEU A 143 -22.90 -21.19 -16.14
N LEU A 144 -22.08 -22.22 -15.95
CA LEU A 144 -20.63 -22.23 -16.13
C LEU A 144 -20.18 -23.52 -16.81
N PRO A 145 -18.95 -23.59 -17.37
CA PRO A 145 -18.44 -24.79 -18.01
C PRO A 145 -18.51 -26.02 -17.08
N SER A 146 -19.27 -27.04 -17.50
CA SER A 146 -19.48 -28.28 -16.75
C SER A 146 -18.20 -29.09 -16.54
N GLY A 147 -18.20 -29.99 -15.56
CA GLY A 147 -17.06 -30.87 -15.24
C GLY A 147 -16.11 -30.29 -14.19
N LYS A 148 -16.46 -29.16 -13.58
CA LYS A 148 -15.69 -28.49 -12.51
C LYS A 148 -16.60 -28.18 -11.35
N ILE A 149 -16.04 -28.16 -10.14
CA ILE A 149 -16.70 -27.53 -8.99
C ILE A 149 -16.34 -26.05 -9.02
N TRP A 150 -17.33 -25.17 -9.00
CA TRP A 150 -17.11 -23.73 -9.04
C TRP A 150 -17.25 -23.10 -7.65
N LEU A 151 -16.23 -22.34 -7.28
CA LEU A 151 -16.25 -21.42 -6.15
C LEU A 151 -16.27 -19.99 -6.67
N ARG A 152 -16.78 -19.07 -5.86
CA ARG A 152 -16.75 -17.65 -6.15
C ARG A 152 -16.38 -16.85 -4.91
N ALA A 153 -15.51 -15.87 -5.07
CA ALA A 153 -15.34 -14.77 -4.12
C ALA A 153 -16.03 -13.52 -4.66
N THR A 154 -16.70 -12.76 -3.80
CA THR A 154 -17.38 -11.51 -4.15
C THR A 154 -17.01 -10.40 -3.19
N VAL A 155 -16.91 -9.19 -3.72
CA VAL A 155 -16.74 -7.94 -2.98
C VAL A 155 -17.83 -6.98 -3.43
N GLU A 156 -18.56 -6.41 -2.48
CA GLU A 156 -19.74 -5.55 -2.76
C GLU A 156 -19.36 -4.10 -3.12
N SER A 157 -18.25 -3.59 -2.56
CA SER A 157 -17.74 -2.24 -2.81
C SER A 157 -16.26 -2.15 -2.44
N ALA A 158 -15.56 -1.08 -2.84
CA ALA A 158 -14.15 -0.86 -2.48
C ALA A 158 -13.22 -2.03 -2.83
N VAL A 159 -13.28 -2.52 -4.08
CA VAL A 159 -12.39 -3.58 -4.59
C VAL A 159 -10.91 -3.25 -4.42
N ASP A 160 -10.52 -1.98 -4.50
CA ASP A 160 -9.13 -1.57 -4.29
C ASP A 160 -8.65 -1.74 -2.84
N ALA A 161 -9.52 -2.07 -1.88
CA ALA A 161 -9.14 -2.41 -0.50
C ALA A 161 -8.69 -3.89 -0.32
N VAL A 162 -8.57 -4.67 -1.40
CA VAL A 162 -7.92 -5.99 -1.40
C VAL A 162 -6.63 -5.96 -2.22
N ASN A 163 -5.67 -6.82 -1.87
CA ASN A 163 -4.43 -6.90 -2.65
C ASN A 163 -4.65 -7.63 -3.97
N GLN A 164 -3.82 -7.28 -4.95
CA GLN A 164 -3.73 -7.99 -6.23
C GLN A 164 -3.24 -9.42 -6.02
N LEU A 165 -3.86 -10.35 -6.73
CA LEU A 165 -3.51 -11.76 -6.68
C LEU A 165 -2.33 -12.06 -7.62
N ILE A 166 -1.29 -12.69 -7.08
CA ILE A 166 -0.13 -13.16 -7.86
C ILE A 166 -0.36 -14.58 -8.35
N GLY A 167 -0.92 -15.45 -7.50
CA GLY A 167 -1.11 -16.85 -7.87
C GLY A 167 -1.96 -17.63 -6.90
N VAL A 168 -2.53 -18.72 -7.42
CA VAL A 168 -3.40 -19.64 -6.68
C VAL A 168 -2.88 -21.05 -6.85
N HIS A 169 -2.64 -21.72 -5.73
CA HIS A 169 -2.10 -23.07 -5.72
C HIS A 169 -3.02 -23.98 -4.93
N ALA A 170 -3.48 -25.05 -5.56
CA ALA A 170 -4.32 -26.05 -4.92
C ALA A 170 -3.50 -26.98 -4.02
N GLN A 171 -4.14 -27.46 -2.95
CA GLN A 171 -3.56 -28.35 -1.95
C GLN A 171 -2.32 -27.79 -1.25
N GLY A 172 -2.33 -26.48 -0.97
CA GLY A 172 -1.27 -25.81 -0.22
C GLY A 172 -1.27 -26.23 1.26
N CYS A 173 -0.07 -26.34 1.84
CA CYS A 173 0.15 -26.52 3.27
C CYS A 173 1.21 -25.54 3.78
N ALA A 174 1.08 -25.12 5.04
CA ALA A 174 2.09 -24.31 5.71
C ALA A 174 3.14 -25.21 6.33
N VAL A 175 4.41 -24.86 6.16
CA VAL A 175 5.55 -25.54 6.76
C VAL A 175 6.39 -24.53 7.51
N THR A 176 6.91 -24.93 8.67
CA THR A 176 7.80 -24.11 9.48
C THR A 176 9.17 -24.78 9.52
N MET A 177 10.23 -23.98 9.61
CA MET A 177 11.56 -24.51 9.84
C MET A 177 11.60 -25.20 11.21
N VAL A 178 12.17 -26.41 11.24
CA VAL A 178 12.51 -27.10 12.49
C VAL A 178 14.01 -26.92 12.69
N ASP A 179 14.40 -26.42 13.86
CA ASP A 179 15.79 -26.24 14.20
C ASP A 179 16.45 -27.61 14.44
N ASN A 180 17.51 -27.88 13.69
CA ASN A 180 18.32 -29.10 13.74
C ASN A 180 19.78 -28.77 14.07
N GLN A 181 20.02 -27.82 14.98
CA GLN A 181 21.35 -27.27 15.26
C GLN A 181 21.95 -26.60 14.01
N ASN A 182 21.10 -25.91 13.26
CA ASN A 182 21.54 -25.20 12.06
C ASN A 182 22.34 -23.96 12.47
N ASP A 183 23.04 -23.36 11.49
CA ASP A 183 23.71 -22.08 11.71
C ASP A 183 22.72 -21.04 12.29
N PRO A 184 23.05 -20.37 13.41
CA PRO A 184 22.21 -19.33 14.02
C PRO A 184 21.76 -18.21 13.07
N GLN A 185 22.53 -17.96 12.00
CA GLN A 185 22.22 -16.92 11.01
C GLN A 185 21.27 -17.41 9.91
N LEU A 186 21.06 -18.72 9.77
CA LEU A 186 20.23 -19.29 8.72
C LEU A 186 18.79 -18.78 8.78
N GLY A 187 18.27 -18.54 9.99
CA GLY A 187 16.91 -18.03 10.20
C GLY A 187 16.66 -16.66 9.58
N ALA A 188 17.70 -15.83 9.39
CA ALA A 188 17.56 -14.51 8.78
C ALA A 188 17.45 -14.54 7.25
N LEU A 189 17.92 -15.61 6.62
CA LEU A 189 18.02 -15.69 5.17
C LEU A 189 16.75 -16.35 4.61
N PRO A 190 15.98 -15.65 3.76
CA PRO A 190 14.85 -16.27 3.10
C PRO A 190 15.33 -17.37 2.16
N LEU A 191 14.79 -18.58 2.33
CA LEU A 191 15.04 -19.69 1.43
C LEU A 191 14.42 -19.37 0.07
N PRO A 192 15.18 -19.42 -1.05
CA PRO A 192 14.65 -19.12 -2.37
C PRO A 192 13.46 -20.00 -2.77
N ALA A 193 12.69 -19.52 -3.73
CA ALA A 193 11.61 -20.31 -4.32
C ALA A 193 12.17 -21.59 -4.99
N GLY A 194 11.40 -22.68 -4.90
CA GLY A 194 11.73 -23.96 -5.54
C GLY A 194 12.75 -24.81 -4.81
N THR A 195 13.30 -24.37 -3.66
CA THR A 195 14.32 -25.14 -2.95
C THR A 195 13.76 -26.41 -2.30
N ILE A 196 12.56 -26.35 -1.70
CA ILE A 196 11.89 -27.55 -1.17
C ILE A 196 11.25 -28.34 -2.32
N ALA A 197 11.88 -29.46 -2.69
CA ALA A 197 11.44 -30.32 -3.80
C ALA A 197 11.00 -31.73 -3.39
N LYS A 198 11.35 -32.18 -2.17
CA LYS A 198 11.11 -33.57 -1.72
C LYS A 198 10.78 -33.60 -0.22
N LEU A 199 10.03 -34.63 0.18
CA LEU A 199 9.80 -34.95 1.59
C LEU A 199 10.99 -35.71 2.16
N LEU A 200 11.26 -35.52 3.46
CA LEU A 200 12.28 -36.30 4.19
C LEU A 200 11.95 -37.80 4.17
N SER A 201 10.71 -38.13 4.57
CA SER A 201 10.15 -39.48 4.47
C SER A 201 9.24 -39.56 3.24
N PRO A 202 9.57 -40.33 2.20
CA PRO A 202 8.77 -40.39 0.98
C PRO A 202 7.38 -40.97 1.25
N GLN A 203 6.36 -40.39 0.63
CA GLN A 203 4.97 -40.85 0.70
C GLN A 203 4.48 -41.21 -0.71
N ALA A 204 4.08 -42.46 -0.93
CA ALA A 204 3.66 -42.94 -2.26
C ALA A 204 2.44 -42.20 -2.83
N ALA A 205 1.58 -41.65 -1.96
CA ALA A 205 0.42 -40.84 -2.35
C ALA A 205 0.79 -39.44 -2.84
N VAL A 206 2.02 -38.96 -2.59
CA VAL A 206 2.48 -37.61 -2.96
C VAL A 206 3.34 -37.70 -4.21
N LYS A 207 2.79 -37.24 -5.33
CA LYS A 207 3.50 -37.26 -6.62
C LYS A 207 4.64 -36.23 -6.70
N LYS A 208 4.42 -35.02 -6.17
CA LYS A 208 5.36 -33.90 -6.26
C LYS A 208 5.13 -32.92 -5.10
N VAL A 209 6.21 -32.32 -4.60
CA VAL A 209 6.18 -31.17 -3.69
C VAL A 209 6.85 -30.00 -4.40
N VAL A 210 6.26 -28.81 -4.27
CA VAL A 210 6.77 -27.57 -4.85
C VAL A 210 6.61 -26.45 -3.84
N GLN A 211 7.67 -25.67 -3.66
CA GLN A 211 7.64 -24.39 -2.97
C GLN A 211 7.63 -23.27 -4.01
N PRO A 212 6.48 -22.63 -4.30
CA PRO A 212 6.39 -21.63 -5.35
C PRO A 212 7.06 -20.29 -5.00
N TYR A 213 7.17 -19.95 -3.70
CA TYR A 213 7.65 -18.65 -3.23
C TYR A 213 8.73 -18.80 -2.16
N ALA A 214 9.52 -17.75 -1.95
CA ALA A 214 10.54 -17.72 -0.92
C ALA A 214 9.92 -17.81 0.49
N THR A 215 10.68 -18.31 1.47
CA THR A 215 10.23 -18.28 2.87
C THR A 215 10.27 -16.87 3.42
N PHE A 216 9.48 -16.60 4.45
CA PHE A 216 9.37 -15.29 5.08
C PHE A 216 9.24 -15.44 6.60
N GLY A 217 9.41 -14.33 7.33
CA GLY A 217 9.18 -14.25 8.78
C GLY A 217 10.25 -14.93 9.65
N GLY A 218 11.35 -15.36 9.07
CA GLY A 218 12.51 -15.83 9.81
C GLY A 218 13.34 -14.68 10.38
N SER A 219 13.96 -14.90 11.53
CA SER A 219 14.93 -13.99 12.14
C SER A 219 16.20 -14.73 12.52
N ALA A 220 17.34 -14.03 12.54
CA ALA A 220 18.56 -14.58 13.13
C ALA A 220 18.38 -14.80 14.63
N GLN A 221 19.30 -15.56 15.23
CA GLN A 221 19.49 -15.49 16.67
C GLN A 221 19.78 -14.06 17.11
N GLU A 222 19.12 -13.62 18.19
CA GLU A 222 19.30 -12.28 18.76
C GLU A 222 20.75 -12.09 19.23
N ASP A 223 21.33 -10.93 18.92
CA ASP A 223 22.66 -10.54 19.39
C ASP A 223 22.62 -9.94 20.80
N ASP A 224 23.75 -9.91 21.49
CA ASP A 224 23.82 -9.42 22.87
C ASP A 224 23.35 -7.96 22.98
N ALA A 225 23.68 -7.11 22.00
CA ALA A 225 23.29 -5.71 21.99
C ALA A 225 21.78 -5.50 21.85
N SER A 226 21.11 -6.23 20.94
CA SER A 226 19.65 -6.17 20.83
C SER A 226 18.98 -6.80 22.04
N TYR A 227 19.55 -7.87 22.60
CA TYR A 227 19.06 -8.47 23.84
C TYR A 227 19.05 -7.47 25.01
N TYR A 228 20.16 -6.75 25.22
CA TYR A 228 20.24 -5.74 26.29
C TYR A 228 19.28 -4.58 26.05
N THR A 229 19.13 -4.15 24.79
CA THR A 229 18.18 -3.11 24.39
C THR A 229 16.75 -3.56 24.68
N ARG A 230 16.33 -4.71 24.13
CA ARG A 230 15.00 -5.29 24.33
C ARG A 230 14.68 -5.51 25.81
N SER A 231 15.65 -6.00 26.60
CA SER A 231 15.46 -6.23 28.03
C SER A 231 15.26 -4.91 28.79
N SER A 232 16.04 -3.89 28.46
CA SER A 232 15.94 -2.56 29.07
C SER A 232 14.64 -1.85 28.70
N GLU A 233 14.22 -1.93 27.43
CA GLU A 233 12.93 -1.42 26.97
C GLU A 233 11.78 -2.15 27.66
N ARG A 234 11.82 -3.49 27.72
CA ARG A 234 10.82 -4.33 28.40
C ARG A 234 10.64 -3.99 29.87
N LEU A 235 11.74 -3.73 30.59
CA LEU A 235 11.70 -3.34 32.00
C LEU A 235 11.06 -1.96 32.21
N ARG A 236 11.22 -1.06 31.24
CA ARG A 236 10.64 0.28 31.26
C ARG A 236 9.14 0.25 31.00
N HIS A 237 8.71 -0.29 29.85
CA HIS A 237 7.30 -0.27 29.45
C HIS A 237 6.46 -1.39 30.09
N LYS A 238 7.10 -2.42 30.66
CA LYS A 238 6.44 -3.55 31.37
C LYS A 238 5.30 -4.21 30.58
N ASP A 239 5.45 -4.28 29.26
CA ASP A 239 4.42 -4.79 28.32
C ASP A 239 3.09 -4.05 28.36
N ARG A 240 3.11 -2.75 28.70
CA ARG A 240 1.94 -1.88 28.74
C ARG A 240 2.19 -0.64 27.89
N ALA A 241 1.20 -0.26 27.11
CA ALA A 241 1.25 0.95 26.29
C ALA A 241 0.61 2.10 27.07
N ILE A 242 1.43 2.93 27.72
CA ILE A 242 0.98 4.04 28.57
C ILE A 242 1.49 5.37 28.02
N THR A 243 2.81 5.54 27.90
CA THR A 243 3.43 6.74 27.36
C THR A 243 3.61 6.63 25.85
N MET A 244 3.74 7.77 25.14
CA MET A 244 3.97 7.79 23.68
C MET A 244 5.15 6.91 23.26
N TRP A 245 6.24 6.94 24.03
CA TRP A 245 7.41 6.11 23.81
C TRP A 245 7.11 4.61 23.94
N ASP A 246 6.26 4.20 24.89
CA ASP A 246 5.90 2.80 25.08
C ASP A 246 5.15 2.25 23.85
N TYR A 247 4.22 3.02 23.28
CA TYR A 247 3.51 2.65 22.06
C TYR A 247 4.49 2.43 20.89
N GLU A 248 5.39 3.38 20.68
CA GLU A 248 6.36 3.35 19.59
C GLU A 248 7.28 2.14 19.71
N ARG A 249 7.85 1.89 20.89
CA ARG A 249 8.79 0.77 21.11
C ARG A 249 8.13 -0.60 21.06
N LEU A 250 6.93 -0.74 21.63
CA LEU A 250 6.17 -1.99 21.53
C LEU A 250 5.89 -2.37 20.07
N LEU A 251 5.56 -1.39 19.23
CA LEU A 251 5.31 -1.63 17.81
C LEU A 251 6.59 -1.92 17.02
N LEU A 252 7.66 -1.13 17.20
CA LEU A 252 8.94 -1.36 16.53
C LEU A 252 9.54 -2.72 16.89
N GLN A 253 9.35 -3.18 18.14
CA GLN A 253 9.80 -4.51 18.57
C GLN A 253 8.97 -5.63 17.94
N ALA A 254 7.63 -5.47 17.86
CA ALA A 254 6.74 -6.52 17.38
C ALA A 254 6.68 -6.64 15.86
N PHE A 255 6.96 -5.55 15.14
CA PHE A 255 6.83 -5.45 13.69
C PHE A 255 8.16 -4.96 13.07
N PRO A 256 9.11 -5.86 12.76
CA PRO A 256 10.43 -5.51 12.22
C PRO A 256 10.40 -4.79 10.86
N GLN A 257 9.30 -4.90 10.12
CA GLN A 257 9.09 -4.22 8.84
C GLN A 257 8.85 -2.71 9.00
N LEU A 258 8.58 -2.22 10.22
CA LEU A 258 8.36 -0.81 10.49
C LEU A 258 9.70 -0.07 10.51
N HIS A 259 9.82 0.98 9.71
CA HIS A 259 10.96 1.87 9.73
C HIS A 259 10.82 2.93 10.83
N LYS A 260 9.62 3.53 10.96
CA LYS A 260 9.34 4.54 11.97
C LYS A 260 7.89 4.47 12.43
N VAL A 261 7.68 4.73 13.72
CA VAL A 261 6.36 4.87 14.33
C VAL A 261 6.34 6.20 15.09
N LYS A 262 5.25 6.95 14.96
CA LYS A 262 4.98 8.16 15.72
C LYS A 262 3.68 7.99 16.47
N CYS A 263 3.72 8.14 17.79
CA CYS A 263 2.54 8.19 18.63
C CYS A 263 2.13 9.66 18.86
N LEU A 264 0.89 9.98 18.54
CA LEU A 264 0.29 11.30 18.76
C LEU A 264 -0.82 11.17 19.82
N ASN A 265 -0.59 11.80 20.97
CA ASN A 265 -1.57 11.84 22.05
C ASN A 265 -2.66 12.88 21.79
N HIS A 266 -3.86 12.63 22.30
CA HIS A 266 -5.01 13.54 22.20
C HIS A 266 -5.44 13.87 20.75
N LEU A 267 -4.98 13.10 19.77
CA LEU A 267 -5.34 13.27 18.37
C LEU A 267 -6.43 12.26 18.00
N ARG A 268 -7.54 12.76 17.47
CA ARG A 268 -8.56 11.94 16.80
C ARG A 268 -8.35 12.04 15.30
N TYR A 269 -8.06 10.90 14.67
CA TYR A 269 -7.93 10.77 13.23
C TYR A 269 -8.73 9.57 12.72
N GLU A 270 -9.90 9.84 12.16
CA GLU A 270 -10.83 8.82 11.66
C GLU A 270 -11.17 9.08 10.19
N PRO A 271 -11.34 8.04 9.36
CA PRO A 271 -11.88 8.20 8.02
C PRO A 271 -13.35 8.63 8.12
N GLY A 272 -13.70 9.75 7.50
CA GLY A 272 -15.09 10.19 7.35
C GLY A 272 -15.61 9.93 5.94
N SER A 273 -16.94 9.97 5.74
CA SER A 273 -17.57 9.66 4.45
C SER A 273 -17.29 10.68 3.34
N THR A 274 -16.83 11.88 3.69
CA THR A 274 -16.53 12.97 2.73
C THR A 274 -15.16 13.60 2.98
N SER A 275 -14.71 13.64 4.23
CA SER A 275 -13.36 14.07 4.61
C SER A 275 -12.97 13.38 5.93
N PRO A 276 -11.68 13.09 6.16
CA PRO A 276 -11.23 12.53 7.42
C PRO A 276 -11.56 13.49 8.58
N ILE A 277 -12.04 12.94 9.69
CA ILE A 277 -12.22 13.68 10.92
C ILE A 277 -10.84 13.85 11.55
N TYR A 278 -10.32 15.07 11.52
CA TYR A 278 -9.06 15.44 12.15
C TYR A 278 -9.31 16.42 13.29
N ARG A 279 -8.92 16.06 14.51
CA ARG A 279 -9.01 16.94 15.69
C ARG A 279 -7.83 16.72 16.63
N GLU A 280 -6.98 17.74 16.72
CA GLU A 280 -5.76 17.74 17.55
C GLU A 280 -6.01 17.82 19.07
N LEU A 281 -7.22 18.22 19.47
CA LEU A 281 -7.61 18.35 20.88
C LEU A 281 -8.80 17.42 21.19
N ALA A 282 -8.51 16.12 21.28
CA ALA A 282 -9.45 15.05 21.59
C ALA A 282 -8.89 14.15 22.71
N PRO A 283 -9.13 14.49 23.99
CA PRO A 283 -8.72 13.65 25.13
C PRO A 283 -9.29 12.23 25.03
N GLY A 284 -8.50 11.23 25.45
CA GLY A 284 -8.87 9.82 25.34
C GLY A 284 -8.62 9.19 23.97
N HIS A 285 -8.31 9.97 22.94
CA HIS A 285 -7.88 9.45 21.63
C HIS A 285 -6.36 9.40 21.54
N VAL A 286 -5.85 8.31 20.96
CA VAL A 286 -4.43 8.11 20.66
C VAL A 286 -4.34 7.68 19.21
N THR A 287 -3.57 8.43 18.41
CA THR A 287 -3.33 8.11 17.01
C THR A 287 -1.89 7.66 16.82
N ILE A 288 -1.72 6.50 16.20
CA ILE A 288 -0.44 5.92 15.82
C ILE A 288 -0.30 6.07 14.31
N ILE A 289 0.81 6.67 13.89
CA ILE A 289 1.20 6.76 12.49
C ILE A 289 2.41 5.88 12.27
N SER A 290 2.33 4.98 11.29
CA SER A 290 3.39 4.03 10.98
C SER A 290 3.90 4.18 9.57
N VAL A 291 5.21 4.02 9.42
CA VAL A 291 5.91 4.03 8.14
C VAL A 291 6.71 2.75 8.03
N THR A 292 6.45 1.97 6.99
CA THR A 292 7.15 0.72 6.70
C THR A 292 8.39 0.96 5.87
N ASP A 293 9.37 0.08 6.02
CA ASP A 293 10.47 -0.01 5.09
C ASP A 293 10.05 -0.76 3.82
N LEU A 294 9.91 -0.04 2.71
CA LEU A 294 9.51 -0.62 1.42
C LEU A 294 10.70 -1.13 0.57
N ARG A 295 11.94 -1.07 1.06
CA ARG A 295 13.13 -1.42 0.26
C ARG A 295 13.09 -2.84 -0.31
N GLN A 296 12.48 -3.78 0.41
CA GLN A 296 12.38 -5.19 -0.01
C GLN A 296 11.16 -5.48 -0.90
N LEU A 297 10.27 -4.51 -1.10
CA LEU A 297 9.03 -4.68 -1.84
C LEU A 297 9.15 -4.10 -3.25
N ASN A 298 8.91 -4.95 -4.25
CA ASN A 298 8.89 -4.56 -5.66
C ASN A 298 7.51 -4.05 -6.06
N GLY A 299 7.46 -3.00 -6.89
CA GLY A 299 6.21 -2.48 -7.46
C GLY A 299 5.39 -1.55 -6.56
N VAL A 300 5.93 -1.12 -5.41
CA VAL A 300 5.29 -0.17 -4.49
C VAL A 300 5.96 1.21 -4.62
N ASP A 301 5.17 2.27 -4.41
CA ASP A 301 5.68 3.66 -4.43
C ASP A 301 6.66 3.91 -3.28
N ARG A 302 7.96 3.94 -3.58
CA ARG A 302 9.03 4.14 -2.59
C ARG A 302 9.03 5.54 -1.97
N LEU A 303 8.48 6.53 -2.67
CA LEU A 303 8.37 7.90 -2.14
C LEU A 303 7.34 7.97 -1.02
N ARG A 304 6.34 7.09 -1.06
CA ARG A 304 5.21 7.06 -0.15
C ARG A 304 5.13 5.70 0.54
N PRO A 305 6.00 5.45 1.54
CA PRO A 305 6.03 4.21 2.27
C PRO A 305 4.78 4.01 3.16
N TYR A 306 3.71 3.53 2.55
CA TYR A 306 2.50 3.15 3.27
C TYR A 306 2.63 1.77 3.92
N THR A 307 2.18 1.69 5.17
CA THR A 307 2.00 0.43 5.88
C THR A 307 0.79 -0.31 5.30
N SER A 308 0.88 -1.63 5.14
CA SER A 308 -0.22 -2.42 4.61
C SER A 308 -1.44 -2.42 5.55
N LEU A 309 -2.66 -2.55 5.01
CA LEU A 309 -3.88 -2.62 5.84
C LEU A 309 -3.89 -3.83 6.78
N ALA A 310 -3.28 -4.96 6.38
CA ALA A 310 -3.10 -6.13 7.23
C ALA A 310 -2.27 -5.79 8.47
N ASP A 311 -1.11 -5.16 8.26
CA ASP A 311 -0.20 -4.76 9.34
C ASP A 311 -0.88 -3.74 10.27
N LEU A 312 -1.56 -2.72 9.73
CA LEU A 312 -2.28 -1.74 10.54
C LEU A 312 -3.35 -2.39 11.44
N THR A 313 -4.07 -3.39 10.92
CA THR A 313 -5.08 -4.13 11.68
C THR A 313 -4.42 -4.98 12.78
N ALA A 314 -3.34 -5.69 12.44
CA ALA A 314 -2.58 -6.49 13.40
C ALA A 314 -1.96 -5.62 14.51
N MET A 315 -1.44 -4.43 14.16
CA MET A 315 -0.91 -3.45 15.10
C MET A 315 -1.99 -2.93 16.05
N ALA A 316 -3.18 -2.63 15.53
CA ALA A 316 -4.31 -2.18 16.34
C ALA A 316 -4.74 -3.26 17.34
N GLU A 317 -4.86 -4.52 16.91
CA GLU A 317 -5.17 -5.65 17.79
C GLU A 317 -4.08 -5.89 18.84
N TYR A 318 -2.81 -5.84 18.42
CA TYR A 318 -1.66 -6.00 19.29
C TYR A 318 -1.63 -4.96 20.41
N LEU A 319 -1.86 -3.68 20.08
CA LEU A 319 -1.91 -2.61 21.06
C LEU A 319 -3.16 -2.68 21.95
N LYS A 320 -4.33 -3.01 21.39
CA LYS A 320 -5.60 -3.09 22.15
C LYS A 320 -5.51 -4.00 23.37
N SER A 321 -4.73 -5.08 23.28
CA SER A 321 -4.48 -6.01 24.41
C SER A 321 -3.57 -5.44 25.52
N ARG A 322 -2.85 -4.34 25.25
CA ARG A 322 -1.84 -3.73 26.12
C ARG A 322 -2.19 -2.31 26.57
N THR A 323 -3.25 -1.73 26.02
CA THR A 323 -3.76 -0.39 26.35
C THR A 323 -4.86 -0.45 27.40
N SER A 324 -5.16 0.71 28.01
CA SER A 324 -6.32 0.88 28.88
C SER A 324 -7.63 0.83 28.10
N CYS A 325 -8.72 0.36 28.73
CA CYS A 325 -10.05 0.30 28.13
C CYS A 325 -10.68 1.68 27.85
N PHE A 326 -10.11 2.76 28.41
CA PHE A 326 -10.58 4.13 28.19
C PHE A 326 -9.97 4.79 26.95
N VAL A 327 -9.01 4.15 26.28
CA VAL A 327 -8.30 4.71 25.13
C VAL A 327 -9.01 4.32 23.83
N ASN A 328 -9.33 5.32 23.03
CA ASN A 328 -9.75 5.15 21.64
C ASN A 328 -8.53 5.19 20.74
N LEU A 329 -8.06 4.01 20.33
CA LEU A 329 -6.87 3.84 19.50
C LEU A 329 -7.20 3.99 18.01
N HIS A 330 -6.41 4.79 17.30
CA HIS A 330 -6.41 4.94 15.85
C HIS A 330 -5.05 4.53 15.31
N VAL A 331 -4.96 3.52 14.46
CA VAL A 331 -3.70 3.14 13.79
C VAL A 331 -3.86 3.38 12.30
N ARG A 332 -3.09 4.31 11.75
CA ARG A 332 -3.29 4.83 10.39
C ARG A 332 -1.97 5.11 9.69
N ASN A 333 -2.06 5.24 8.37
CA ASN A 333 -0.97 5.70 7.54
C ASN A 333 -0.81 7.24 7.59
N PRO A 334 0.40 7.75 7.36
CA PRO A 334 0.67 9.18 7.27
C PRO A 334 0.01 9.79 6.02
N GLN A 335 -0.16 11.11 6.04
CA GLN A 335 -0.53 11.88 4.86
C GLN A 335 0.74 12.37 4.17
N PHE A 336 1.09 11.80 3.02
CA PHE A 336 2.25 12.25 2.27
C PHE A 336 1.90 13.48 1.42
N GLU A 337 2.64 14.56 1.65
CA GLU A 337 2.40 15.88 1.08
C GLU A 337 3.52 16.23 0.09
N PRO A 338 3.26 16.26 -1.23
CA PRO A 338 4.30 16.49 -2.21
C PRO A 338 4.71 17.96 -2.28
N VAL A 339 6.02 18.18 -2.22
CA VAL A 339 6.67 19.47 -2.41
C VAL A 339 7.28 19.54 -3.80
N LYS A 340 6.96 20.60 -4.54
CA LYS A 340 7.45 20.83 -5.89
C LYS A 340 8.30 22.10 -5.93
N ALA A 341 9.58 21.92 -6.25
CA ALA A 341 10.45 23.00 -6.69
C ALA A 341 10.27 23.26 -8.19
N THR A 342 10.22 24.53 -8.58
CA THR A 342 10.26 25.00 -9.97
C THR A 342 11.39 26.01 -10.09
N PHE A 343 12.33 25.82 -11.00
CA PHE A 343 13.50 26.68 -11.14
C PHE A 343 14.12 26.56 -12.53
N LYS A 344 14.97 27.54 -12.87
CA LYS A 344 15.77 27.52 -14.08
C LYS A 344 17.21 27.17 -13.74
N VAL A 345 17.85 26.31 -14.54
CA VAL A 345 19.20 25.81 -14.28
C VAL A 345 20.09 25.97 -15.51
N ARG A 346 21.36 26.27 -15.28
CA ARG A 346 22.42 26.22 -16.28
C ARG A 346 23.41 25.11 -15.89
N PHE A 347 23.69 24.22 -16.83
CA PHE A 347 24.71 23.17 -16.68
C PHE A 347 26.07 23.65 -17.23
N PHE A 348 27.16 23.01 -16.80
CA PHE A 348 28.49 23.30 -17.36
C PHE A 348 28.58 22.96 -18.86
N ASP A 349 29.49 23.64 -19.55
CA ASP A 349 29.74 23.42 -20.98
C ASP A 349 30.24 22.00 -21.29
N GLY A 350 29.74 21.42 -22.39
CA GLY A 350 30.12 20.08 -22.84
C GLY A 350 29.32 18.93 -22.24
N LEU A 351 28.28 19.23 -21.46
CA LEU A 351 27.35 18.25 -20.88
C LEU A 351 26.06 18.13 -21.70
N ASP A 352 25.45 16.93 -21.69
CA ASP A 352 24.16 16.69 -22.34
C ASP A 352 23.01 17.18 -21.45
N GLU A 353 22.38 18.28 -21.86
CA GLU A 353 21.32 18.95 -21.10
C GLU A 353 20.13 18.02 -20.79
N SER A 354 19.72 17.16 -21.74
CA SER A 354 18.58 16.26 -21.54
C SER A 354 18.87 15.17 -20.51
N PHE A 355 20.08 14.63 -20.53
CA PHE A 355 20.51 13.64 -19.54
C PHE A 355 20.59 14.24 -18.13
N TYR A 356 21.22 15.42 -18.00
CA TYR A 356 21.38 16.06 -16.69
C TYR A 356 20.08 16.66 -16.14
N GLU A 357 19.10 16.97 -16.99
CA GLU A 357 17.75 17.30 -16.52
C GLU A 357 17.08 16.11 -15.80
N GLU A 358 17.13 14.91 -16.39
CA GLU A 358 16.58 13.70 -15.78
C GLU A 358 17.36 13.29 -14.52
N GLN A 359 18.69 13.42 -14.56
CA GLN A 359 19.56 13.14 -13.42
C GLN A 359 19.27 14.13 -12.26
N LEU A 360 19.15 15.43 -12.55
CA LEU A 360 18.84 16.45 -11.56
C LEU A 360 17.47 16.21 -10.92
N ASN A 361 16.46 15.84 -11.70
CA ASN A 361 15.17 15.47 -11.14
C ASN A 361 15.29 14.26 -10.19
N THR A 362 16.08 13.26 -10.56
CA THR A 362 16.34 12.08 -9.73
C THR A 362 17.08 12.46 -8.43
N ASP A 363 18.10 13.30 -8.52
CA ASP A 363 18.90 13.77 -7.38
C ASP A 363 18.05 14.61 -6.41
N MET A 364 17.20 15.49 -6.94
CA MET A 364 16.21 16.24 -6.17
C MET A 364 15.23 15.34 -5.42
N VAL A 365 14.70 14.31 -6.10
CA VAL A 365 13.80 13.33 -5.48
C VAL A 365 14.52 12.57 -4.34
N ASN A 366 15.77 12.17 -4.55
CA ASN A 366 16.56 11.48 -3.53
C ASN A 366 16.90 12.40 -2.34
N PHE A 367 17.18 13.68 -2.59
CA PHE A 367 17.49 14.65 -1.54
C PHE A 367 16.28 14.95 -0.65
N LEU A 368 15.11 15.19 -1.27
CA LEU A 368 13.87 15.49 -0.56
C LEU A 368 13.23 14.26 0.10
N SER A 369 13.56 13.05 -0.35
CA SER A 369 13.02 11.81 0.19
C SER A 369 14.11 10.75 0.33
N PRO A 370 15.05 10.95 1.27
CA PRO A 370 16.25 10.12 1.36
C PRO A 370 15.93 8.66 1.72
N TRP A 371 14.81 8.39 2.39
CA TRP A 371 14.35 7.03 2.68
C TRP A 371 13.98 6.21 1.44
N ALA A 372 13.74 6.85 0.29
CA ALA A 372 13.40 6.16 -0.95
C ALA A 372 14.61 5.49 -1.63
N SER A 373 15.83 5.96 -1.31
CA SER A 373 17.07 5.55 -1.97
C SER A 373 18.19 5.17 -0.99
N ALA A 374 18.35 5.88 0.12
CA ALA A 374 19.41 5.69 1.09
C ALA A 374 19.07 4.71 2.22
N THR A 375 20.07 3.93 2.63
CA THR A 375 19.98 3.01 3.75
C THR A 375 19.97 3.78 5.08
N ASN A 376 18.87 3.70 5.83
CA ASN A 376 18.68 4.26 7.19
C ASN A 376 18.57 5.80 7.28
N ALA A 377 18.06 6.47 6.25
CA ALA A 377 17.74 7.88 6.37
C ALA A 377 16.57 8.11 7.35
N ALA A 378 16.75 8.99 8.34
CA ALA A 378 15.70 9.30 9.29
C ALA A 378 14.54 10.03 8.59
N ILE A 379 13.32 9.49 8.74
CA ILE A 379 12.09 10.16 8.31
C ILE A 379 11.73 11.16 9.40
N ASP A 380 11.58 12.45 9.10
CA ASP A 380 11.11 13.43 10.07
C ASP A 380 9.64 13.81 9.81
N PHE A 381 8.83 13.81 10.88
CA PHE A 381 7.43 14.20 10.81
C PHE A 381 7.27 15.72 10.93
N ASP A 382 8.20 16.38 11.62
CA ASP A 382 8.20 17.84 11.83
C ASP A 382 9.22 18.54 10.91
N GLY A 383 9.74 17.81 9.92
CA GLY A 383 10.77 18.27 9.00
C GLY A 383 10.27 19.43 8.13
N MET A 384 10.83 20.62 8.34
CA MET A 384 10.59 21.77 7.47
C MET A 384 11.58 21.76 6.30
N ILE A 385 11.09 22.02 5.09
CA ILE A 385 11.94 22.13 3.91
C ILE A 385 12.21 23.61 3.66
N TYR A 386 13.47 23.99 3.77
CA TYR A 386 13.93 25.36 3.52
C TYR A 386 14.37 25.52 2.07
N LYS A 387 13.97 26.63 1.46
CA LYS A 387 14.37 26.99 0.10
C LYS A 387 15.89 27.11 -0.04
N SER A 388 16.56 27.70 0.94
CA SER A 388 18.02 27.84 0.99
C SER A 388 18.77 26.50 1.01
N MET A 389 18.19 25.48 1.64
CA MET A 389 18.78 24.14 1.66
C MET A 389 18.76 23.51 0.27
N LEU A 390 17.69 23.72 -0.50
CA LEU A 390 17.60 23.28 -1.90
C LEU A 390 18.58 24.03 -2.80
N VAL A 391 18.70 25.34 -2.63
CA VAL A 391 19.67 26.16 -3.37
C VAL A 391 21.08 25.61 -3.17
N ASN A 392 21.49 25.44 -1.90
CA ASN A 392 22.81 24.92 -1.57
C ASN A 392 23.03 23.51 -2.16
N PHE A 393 22.06 22.61 -2.00
CA PHE A 393 22.16 21.26 -2.56
C PHE A 393 22.35 21.26 -4.08
N ILE A 394 21.62 22.10 -4.81
CA ILE A 394 21.71 22.16 -6.27
C ILE A 394 23.04 22.79 -6.71
N GLU A 395 23.54 23.81 -6.01
CA GLU A 395 24.82 24.46 -6.30
C GLU A 395 26.04 23.55 -6.01
N GLU A 396 25.93 22.60 -5.08
CA GLU A 396 27.00 21.64 -4.79
C GLU A 396 27.14 20.52 -5.84
N LEU A 397 26.19 20.40 -6.78
CA LEU A 397 26.23 19.37 -7.82
C LEU A 397 27.29 19.69 -8.88
N SER A 398 28.15 18.72 -9.17
CA SER A 398 29.32 18.89 -10.07
C SER A 398 28.99 19.25 -11.52
N TYR A 399 27.73 19.13 -11.93
CA TYR A 399 27.26 19.39 -13.29
C TYR A 399 26.47 20.71 -13.42
N VAL A 400 26.18 21.40 -12.31
CA VAL A 400 25.42 22.66 -12.29
C VAL A 400 26.38 23.85 -12.19
N ASP A 401 26.17 24.85 -13.05
CA ASP A 401 26.89 26.14 -13.03
C ASP A 401 26.18 27.15 -12.12
N TYR A 402 24.90 27.44 -12.41
CA TYR A 402 24.07 28.29 -11.56
C TYR A 402 22.57 28.01 -11.71
N ILE A 403 21.79 28.50 -10.74
CA ILE A 403 20.33 28.44 -10.74
C ILE A 403 19.70 29.83 -10.65
N THR A 404 18.49 29.98 -11.21
CA THR A 404 17.68 31.20 -11.13
C THR A 404 16.21 30.88 -10.93
N ASP A 405 15.44 31.86 -10.45
CA ASP A 405 13.98 31.80 -10.30
C ASP A 405 13.47 30.56 -9.54
N LEU A 406 14.13 30.17 -8.44
CA LEU A 406 13.68 29.04 -7.65
C LEU A 406 12.40 29.41 -6.87
N VAL A 407 11.35 28.63 -7.10
CA VAL A 407 10.05 28.73 -6.47
C VAL A 407 9.75 27.40 -5.78
N LEU A 408 9.48 27.45 -4.49
CA LEU A 408 9.12 26.29 -3.70
C LEU A 408 7.62 26.30 -3.42
N SER A 409 6.94 25.21 -3.78
CA SER A 409 5.48 25.11 -3.67
C SER A 409 5.05 23.82 -2.98
N HIS A 410 4.08 23.95 -2.09
CA HIS A 410 3.35 22.82 -1.53
C HIS A 410 2.18 22.47 -2.46
N THR A 411 2.14 21.25 -2.98
CA THR A 411 1.14 20.86 -3.98
C THR A 411 -0.27 20.69 -3.37
N THR A 412 -0.36 20.28 -2.10
CA THR A 412 -1.64 20.00 -1.43
C THR A 412 -2.25 21.26 -0.82
N ASP A 413 -1.41 22.20 -0.38
CA ASP A 413 -1.83 23.44 0.27
C ASP A 413 -1.53 24.65 -0.63
N ASN A 414 -2.57 25.17 -1.27
CA ASN A 414 -2.47 26.34 -2.15
C ASN A 414 -2.07 27.63 -1.40
N THR A 415 -2.07 27.64 -0.07
CA THR A 415 -1.62 28.81 0.70
C THR A 415 -0.09 28.89 0.80
N GLN A 416 0.62 27.77 0.59
CA GLN A 416 2.08 27.67 0.62
C GLN A 416 2.65 27.58 -0.81
N GLN A 417 2.34 28.57 -1.64
CA GLN A 417 2.92 28.74 -2.97
C GLN A 417 3.97 29.86 -2.94
N ASP A 418 5.18 29.56 -3.43
CA ASP A 418 6.36 30.45 -3.39
C ASP A 418 6.73 30.93 -1.99
N VAL A 419 7.06 29.96 -1.12
CA VAL A 419 7.45 30.22 0.27
C VAL A 419 8.91 29.87 0.50
N GLU A 420 9.56 30.62 1.40
CA GLU A 420 10.94 30.34 1.83
C GLU A 420 11.06 29.05 2.65
N THR A 421 9.94 28.59 3.25
CA THR A 421 9.91 27.36 4.04
C THR A 421 8.55 26.70 3.88
N VAL A 422 8.56 25.42 3.47
CA VAL A 422 7.35 24.59 3.44
C VAL A 422 7.23 23.82 4.74
N ARG A 423 6.03 23.81 5.31
CA ARG A 423 5.71 23.09 6.54
C ARG A 423 4.61 22.05 6.28
N PRO A 424 4.65 20.89 6.95
CA PRO A 424 3.56 19.93 6.92
C PRO A 424 2.25 20.59 7.35
N SER A 425 1.13 20.26 6.70
CA SER A 425 -0.17 20.87 7.02
C SER A 425 -0.75 20.36 8.35
N THR A 426 -0.45 19.12 8.72
CA THR A 426 -0.91 18.47 9.96
C THR A 426 0.19 17.66 10.62
N GLN A 427 0.00 17.28 11.89
CA GLN A 427 0.95 16.42 12.64
C GLN A 427 1.03 14.97 12.11
N VAL A 428 0.07 14.54 11.28
CA VAL A 428 0.10 13.21 10.64
C VAL A 428 0.73 13.25 9.24
N SER A 429 1.10 14.45 8.79
CA SER A 429 1.64 14.68 7.47
C SER A 429 3.16 14.50 7.43
N ILE A 430 3.67 14.01 6.30
CA ILE A 430 5.09 13.92 6.01
C ILE A 430 5.32 14.58 4.65
N LEU A 431 6.23 15.54 4.57
CA LEU A 431 6.60 16.15 3.30
C LEU A 431 7.41 15.15 2.46
N VAL A 432 7.04 15.02 1.20
CA VAL A 432 7.72 14.13 0.23
C VAL A 432 8.07 14.88 -1.04
N SER A 433 8.98 14.34 -1.84
CA SER A 433 9.23 14.93 -3.14
C SER A 433 8.05 14.73 -4.10
N ALA A 434 7.79 15.73 -4.94
CA ALA A 434 7.02 15.52 -6.16
C ALA A 434 7.80 14.60 -7.11
N ARG A 435 7.10 13.78 -7.91
CA ARG A 435 7.77 12.87 -8.88
C ARG A 435 8.54 13.62 -9.97
N GLN A 436 8.08 14.83 -10.28
CA GLN A 436 8.67 15.70 -11.29
C GLN A 436 8.71 17.13 -10.78
N HIS A 437 9.90 17.72 -10.86
CA HIS A 437 10.15 19.13 -10.58
C HIS A 437 10.02 19.98 -11.85
N GLY A 438 9.71 21.25 -11.68
CA GLY A 438 9.61 22.18 -12.82
C GLY A 438 10.99 22.71 -13.18
N ILE A 439 11.79 21.91 -13.89
CA ILE A 439 13.14 22.28 -14.31
C ILE A 439 13.05 22.93 -15.70
N THR A 440 13.72 24.06 -15.89
CA THR A 440 13.83 24.69 -17.21
C THR A 440 15.29 25.01 -17.48
N VAL A 441 15.86 24.42 -18.53
CA VAL A 441 17.27 24.62 -18.88
C VAL A 441 17.46 25.98 -19.54
N ILE A 442 18.44 26.74 -19.07
CA ILE A 442 18.88 27.98 -19.70
C ILE A 442 19.88 27.60 -20.80
N PRO A 443 19.56 27.81 -22.09
CA PRO A 443 20.48 27.48 -23.16
C PRO A 443 21.73 28.34 -23.05
N GLY A 444 22.89 27.73 -23.27
CA GLY A 444 24.16 28.45 -23.33
C GLY A 444 24.10 29.55 -24.39
N VAL A 445 24.13 30.80 -23.97
CA VAL A 445 24.31 31.92 -24.89
C VAL A 445 25.74 31.82 -25.41
N ALA A 446 25.92 31.46 -26.68
CA ALA A 446 27.17 31.68 -27.37
C ALA A 446 27.52 33.16 -27.15
N ALA A 447 28.60 33.43 -26.44
CA ALA A 447 29.02 34.77 -26.09
C ALA A 447 29.09 35.64 -27.36
N THR A 448 28.06 36.43 -27.63
CA THR A 448 28.25 37.68 -28.35
C THR A 448 29.08 38.53 -27.42
N GLU A 449 30.39 38.53 -27.68
CA GLU A 449 31.31 39.56 -27.21
C GLU A 449 30.59 40.90 -27.41
N GLN A 450 30.07 41.49 -26.33
CA GLN A 450 29.76 42.90 -26.36
C GLN A 450 31.13 43.59 -26.43
N PRO A 451 31.47 44.30 -27.51
CA PRO A 451 32.68 45.08 -27.50
C PRO A 451 32.50 46.15 -26.44
N GLU A 452 33.25 46.04 -25.34
CA GLU A 452 33.44 47.12 -24.40
C GLU A 452 33.96 48.32 -25.20
N ASN A 453 33.07 49.23 -25.53
CA ASN A 453 33.43 50.47 -26.22
C ASN A 453 34.03 51.40 -25.16
N CYS A 454 35.26 51.09 -24.73
CA CYS A 454 36.07 51.96 -23.90
C CYS A 454 36.41 53.21 -24.70
N SER A 455 35.58 54.25 -24.60
CA SER A 455 35.82 55.56 -25.16
C SER A 455 36.93 56.28 -24.40
N CYS A 456 38.19 55.91 -24.65
CA CYS A 456 39.34 56.71 -24.24
C CYS A 456 39.52 57.87 -25.24
N SER A 457 38.97 59.03 -24.91
CA SER A 457 39.26 60.29 -25.59
C SER A 457 40.73 60.69 -25.35
N THR A 458 41.55 60.59 -26.37
CA THR A 458 42.90 61.16 -26.39
C THR A 458 42.80 62.67 -26.61
N GLN A 459 42.91 63.44 -25.52
CA GLN A 459 43.30 64.85 -25.62
C GLN A 459 44.65 65.04 -24.93
N VAL A 460 45.66 65.17 -25.77
CA VAL A 460 46.99 65.68 -25.44
C VAL A 460 46.87 67.19 -25.26
N GLN A 461 47.20 67.69 -24.07
CA GLN A 461 48.01 68.90 -23.82
C GLN A 461 48.02 69.24 -22.33
N GLY A 462 49.19 69.18 -21.70
CA GLY A 462 49.36 69.55 -20.29
C GLY A 462 50.81 69.39 -19.86
N SER A 463 51.55 70.49 -19.97
CA SER A 463 52.94 70.73 -19.56
C SER A 463 53.37 70.06 -18.25
N GLY A 464 54.53 69.40 -18.30
CA GLY A 464 55.12 68.69 -17.18
C GLY A 464 55.63 69.58 -16.04
N GLN A 465 55.48 69.07 -14.83
CA GLN A 465 56.36 69.33 -13.70
C GLN A 465 56.49 68.03 -12.90
N VAL A 466 57.65 67.39 -13.00
CA VAL A 466 58.00 66.19 -12.25
C VAL A 466 58.59 66.64 -10.91
N VAL A 467 57.90 66.30 -9.82
CA VAL A 467 58.43 66.42 -8.45
C VAL A 467 58.87 65.01 -8.03
N LEU A 468 60.18 64.81 -7.94
CA LEU A 468 60.81 63.60 -7.39
C LEU A 468 60.88 63.73 -5.86
N LEU A 469 60.25 62.81 -5.14
CA LEU A 469 60.44 62.60 -3.71
C LEU A 469 61.16 61.27 -3.53
N THR A 470 62.43 61.33 -3.10
CA THR A 470 63.21 60.17 -2.64
C THR A 470 63.01 59.95 -1.14
N PRO A 471 62.92 58.70 -0.66
CA PRO A 471 62.86 58.40 0.77
C PRO A 471 64.24 58.56 1.44
N PRO A 472 64.30 58.89 2.75
CA PRO A 472 65.56 58.97 3.49
C PRO A 472 66.01 57.59 3.99
N GLU A 473 67.28 57.27 3.81
CA GLU A 473 68.03 56.29 4.60
C GLU A 473 68.68 57.02 5.78
N ASP A 474 68.18 56.76 6.99
CA ASP A 474 68.91 56.37 8.21
C ASP A 474 67.94 56.20 9.39
#